data_AF-A0A9P6PTB5-F1
#
_entry.id   AF-A0A9P6PTB5-F1
#
_cell.length_a   1.000
_cell.length_b   1.000
_cell.length_c   1.000
_cell.angle_alpha   90.00
_cell.angle_beta   90.00
_cell.angle_gamma   90.00
#
_symmetry.space_group_name_H-M   'P 1'
#
loop_
_entity.id
_entity.type
_entity.pdbx_description
1 polymer ?
#
loop_
_entity_poly.entity_id
_entity_poly.type
_entity_poly.pdbx_seq_one_letter_code
_entity_poly.pdbx_strand_id
1 'polypeptide(L)'
;MVQIGFMPPSDQLTPANVGPLINYGLAKGLDFMVAPITTPHYERVLFRGHSLSSTELRKWRAGQEAMTPEDLVLQVAERSDYLVGLPAQWMKFDSPDATVRLHSELALKQQLNWTAHLGLGGVMLPYPPSFGPLSNYSRVLASVLQSLTWTTCWIRIPLMDLELEMNVSNPSVQGTKSWERWNMLRTMVDADPKLGIALELSETVPSDEIMDRWFAEPVKALIIPEEIFLTNNSGFPVLSKRHQAIVRGFIKAPGLDEQFAAGYQDYLQAPLQPLQDNLESSTYETFEKDPIKYQQYELAVEKALRDRPQPSNPQDPDTAVLMVVGAGRGPLVNCSLRAAEKAKRNVRIYAVEKNPNAFVTYVFTAKDNDMRTWNAPEKADILVSELLGSFGDNELSPECLDGAQKFLKPGTGISIPASYTAFVAPLSSSKLHNNVSAFKDSTRFESSYVVKFQAISLLAEPKPVWTFDHPNVDDIPCGQESLSNHHNIRSASILFELKTNGIIHGIAGYFESVLYKDVTLSINPQTHSPGMFSWFPIYFPVKTPIYAPAGSVILVEYGMNGESDVNMKA
;
A
#
# COMPACT_ATOMS: atom_id res chain seq x y z
N MET A 1 14.33 11.38 5.26
CA MET A 1 15.64 11.96 4.87
C MET A 1 16.26 10.97 3.89
N VAL A 2 16.63 11.42 2.68
CA VAL A 2 17.22 10.55 1.65
C VAL A 2 18.70 10.38 1.96
N GLN A 3 19.21 9.16 1.96
CA GLN A 3 20.64 8.87 2.11
C GLN A 3 21.30 8.75 0.73
N ILE A 4 22.48 9.34 0.57
CA ILE A 4 23.27 9.34 -0.66
C ILE A 4 24.59 8.64 -0.39
N GLY A 5 24.80 7.50 -1.04
CA GLY A 5 26.05 6.77 -0.98
C GLY A 5 26.85 6.84 -2.28
N PHE A 6 28.07 6.31 -2.26
CA PHE A 6 28.89 6.14 -3.45
C PHE A 6 29.53 4.75 -3.51
N MET A 7 29.81 4.31 -4.73
CA MET A 7 30.41 3.01 -5.03
C MET A 7 31.65 3.26 -5.88
N PRO A 8 32.86 3.28 -5.28
CA PRO A 8 34.09 3.42 -6.04
C PRO A 8 34.32 2.21 -6.97
N PRO A 9 35.11 2.36 -8.04
CA PRO A 9 35.53 1.24 -8.87
C PRO A 9 36.18 0.15 -8.01
N SER A 10 35.66 -1.07 -8.12
CA SER A 10 36.03 -2.18 -7.23
C SER A 10 37.50 -2.61 -7.39
N ASP A 11 38.06 -2.42 -8.58
CA ASP A 11 39.46 -2.68 -8.93
C ASP A 11 40.44 -1.67 -8.31
N GLN A 12 39.95 -0.52 -7.85
CA GLN A 12 40.76 0.52 -7.22
C GLN A 12 40.75 0.45 -5.69
N LEU A 13 39.91 -0.40 -5.09
CA LEU A 13 39.76 -0.52 -3.64
C LEU A 13 40.77 -1.51 -3.05
N THR A 14 41.53 -1.05 -2.07
CA THR A 14 42.54 -1.83 -1.34
C THR A 14 42.40 -1.59 0.17
N PRO A 15 42.87 -2.51 1.03
CA PRO A 15 42.83 -2.29 2.48
C PRO A 15 43.42 -0.94 2.91
N ALA A 16 44.47 -0.48 2.21
CA ALA A 16 45.17 0.75 2.54
C ALA A 16 44.39 2.04 2.22
N ASN A 17 43.44 2.00 1.25
CA ASN A 17 42.72 3.20 0.81
C ASN A 17 41.25 3.26 1.24
N VAL A 18 40.70 2.20 1.85
CA VAL A 18 39.34 2.19 2.41
C VAL A 18 39.15 3.33 3.42
N GLY A 19 40.04 3.46 4.41
CA GLY A 19 39.98 4.54 5.41
C GLY A 19 40.02 5.95 4.80
N PRO A 20 41.01 6.27 3.95
CA PRO A 20 41.04 7.52 3.19
C PRO A 20 39.76 7.82 2.38
N LEU A 21 39.16 6.80 1.75
CA LEU A 21 37.92 6.98 0.96
C LEU A 21 36.69 7.19 1.84
N ILE A 22 36.60 6.54 3.00
CA ILE A 22 35.57 6.83 4.01
C ILE A 22 35.66 8.30 4.42
N ASN A 23 36.87 8.78 4.75
CA ASN A 23 37.09 10.19 5.12
C ASN A 23 36.71 11.15 3.99
N TYR A 24 37.01 10.80 2.74
CA TYR A 24 36.60 11.56 1.57
C TYR A 24 35.06 11.65 1.47
N GLY A 25 34.36 10.52 1.58
CA GLY A 25 32.90 10.47 1.49
C GLY A 25 32.22 11.33 2.57
N LEU A 26 32.69 11.21 3.81
CA LEU A 26 32.20 12.03 4.93
C LEU A 26 32.43 13.52 4.70
N ALA A 27 33.62 13.90 4.20
CA ALA A 27 33.94 15.29 3.89
C ALA A 27 33.07 15.86 2.74
N LYS A 28 32.52 14.98 1.88
CA LYS A 28 31.57 15.34 0.81
C LYS A 28 30.11 15.28 1.26
N GLY A 29 29.84 14.90 2.51
CA GLY A 29 28.47 14.76 3.03
C GLY A 29 27.72 13.54 2.48
N LEU A 30 28.44 12.50 2.04
CA LEU A 30 27.85 11.23 1.64
C LEU A 30 27.57 10.38 2.88
N ASP A 31 26.47 9.62 2.88
CA ASP A 31 25.92 8.91 4.03
C ASP A 31 26.48 7.48 4.18
N PHE A 32 26.94 6.85 3.10
CA PHE A 32 27.54 5.52 3.11
C PHE A 32 28.43 5.25 1.90
N MET A 33 29.24 4.19 1.98
CA MET A 33 30.08 3.68 0.89
C MET A 33 29.84 2.19 0.66
N VAL A 34 29.71 1.79 -0.60
CA VAL A 34 29.68 0.38 -1.00
C VAL A 34 31.11 -0.06 -1.31
N ALA A 35 31.58 -1.15 -0.70
CA ALA A 35 32.96 -1.61 -0.87
C ALA A 35 33.05 -3.14 -0.98
N PRO A 36 33.97 -3.67 -1.81
CA PRO A 36 34.17 -5.10 -1.94
C PRO A 36 34.63 -5.65 -0.59
N ILE A 37 34.09 -6.81 -0.20
CA ILE A 37 34.51 -7.49 1.03
C ILE A 37 35.90 -8.09 0.81
N THR A 38 36.10 -8.67 -0.36
CA THR A 38 37.30 -9.44 -0.72
C THR A 38 38.07 -8.81 -1.88
N THR A 39 39.37 -9.06 -1.93
CA THR A 39 40.23 -8.73 -3.06
C THR A 39 39.97 -9.68 -4.24
N PRO A 40 40.35 -9.31 -5.48
CA PRO A 40 40.31 -10.25 -6.61
C PRO A 40 41.10 -11.54 -6.36
N HIS A 41 42.13 -11.51 -5.51
CA HIS A 41 42.91 -12.68 -5.12
C HIS A 41 42.06 -13.77 -4.44
N TYR A 42 40.91 -13.41 -3.86
CA TYR A 42 39.99 -14.37 -3.25
C TYR A 42 39.42 -15.38 -4.24
N GLU A 43 39.40 -15.07 -5.55
CA GLU A 43 39.02 -16.03 -6.60
C GLU A 43 39.86 -17.31 -6.60
N ARG A 44 41.05 -17.28 -5.98
CA ARG A 44 41.85 -18.49 -5.80
C ARG A 44 41.09 -19.62 -5.11
N VAL A 45 40.04 -19.38 -4.33
CA VAL A 45 39.25 -20.46 -3.70
C VAL A 45 38.50 -21.32 -4.73
N LEU A 46 38.34 -20.83 -5.97
CA LEU A 46 37.85 -21.63 -7.11
C LEU A 46 38.92 -22.61 -7.65
N PHE A 47 40.20 -22.23 -7.62
CA PHE A 47 41.23 -22.89 -8.43
C PHE A 47 42.52 -23.31 -7.69
N ARG A 48 42.77 -22.87 -6.44
CA ARG A 48 43.92 -23.35 -5.65
C ARG A 48 43.71 -24.81 -5.25
N GLY A 49 44.70 -25.64 -5.59
CA GLY A 49 44.69 -27.08 -5.28
C GLY A 49 44.00 -27.93 -6.35
N HIS A 50 44.48 -27.88 -7.60
CA HIS A 50 44.03 -28.74 -8.70
C HIS A 50 44.11 -30.27 -8.44
N SER A 51 44.51 -30.73 -7.25
CA SER A 51 44.20 -32.07 -6.77
C SER A 51 43.13 -32.03 -5.68
N LEU A 52 42.08 -32.84 -5.85
CA LEU A 52 41.01 -33.13 -4.87
C LEU A 52 41.52 -33.61 -3.49
N SER A 53 42.83 -33.74 -3.31
CA SER A 53 43.53 -34.26 -2.13
C SER A 53 44.18 -33.20 -1.23
N SER A 54 44.17 -31.91 -1.58
CA SER A 54 44.80 -30.90 -0.72
C SER A 54 44.07 -30.78 0.63
N THR A 55 44.84 -30.85 1.72
CA THR A 55 44.31 -30.74 3.09
C THR A 55 43.63 -29.39 3.33
N GLU A 56 44.12 -28.35 2.69
CA GLU A 56 43.58 -26.98 2.73
C GLU A 56 42.14 -26.96 2.18
N LEU A 57 41.90 -27.50 0.97
CA LEU A 57 40.57 -27.53 0.36
C LEU A 57 39.55 -28.30 1.22
N ARG A 58 39.98 -29.36 1.92
CA ARG A 58 39.11 -30.10 2.85
C ARG A 58 38.76 -29.27 4.09
N LYS A 59 39.74 -28.54 4.65
CA LYS A 59 39.51 -27.63 5.78
C LYS A 59 38.57 -26.50 5.40
N TRP A 60 38.77 -25.87 4.24
CA TRP A 60 37.86 -24.82 3.76
C TRP A 60 36.43 -25.34 3.56
N ARG A 61 36.26 -26.49 2.90
CA ARG A 61 34.93 -27.11 2.73
C ARG A 61 34.26 -27.50 4.05
N ALA A 62 35.04 -27.77 5.10
CA ALA A 62 34.55 -28.01 6.44
C ALA A 62 34.28 -26.71 7.24
N GLY A 63 34.47 -25.53 6.64
CA GLY A 63 34.36 -24.23 7.30
C GLY A 63 35.47 -23.96 8.32
N GLN A 64 36.58 -24.70 8.26
CA GLN A 64 37.69 -24.64 9.22
C GLN A 64 38.85 -23.73 8.76
N GLU A 65 38.79 -23.20 7.54
CA GLU A 65 39.78 -22.26 7.01
C GLU A 65 39.24 -20.83 7.08
N ALA A 66 40.01 -19.93 7.66
CA ALA A 66 39.69 -18.50 7.75
C ALA A 66 40.13 -17.76 6.48
N MET A 67 39.50 -16.62 6.17
CA MET A 67 40.03 -15.70 5.17
C MET A 67 41.34 -15.10 5.68
N THR A 68 42.32 -14.95 4.80
CA THR A 68 43.60 -14.32 5.11
C THR A 68 43.52 -12.81 4.91
N PRO A 69 44.45 -12.01 5.48
CA PRO A 69 44.50 -10.58 5.21
C PRO A 69 44.63 -10.21 3.72
N GLU A 70 45.27 -11.08 2.92
CA GLU A 70 45.40 -10.90 1.46
C GLU A 70 44.06 -11.05 0.73
N ASP A 71 43.09 -11.73 1.35
CA ASP A 71 41.75 -11.96 0.80
C ASP A 71 40.84 -10.77 0.99
N LEU A 72 41.12 -9.94 1.99
CA LEU A 72 40.17 -8.99 2.54
C LEU A 72 40.52 -7.59 2.09
N VAL A 73 39.53 -6.88 1.54
CA VAL A 73 39.56 -5.42 1.43
C VAL A 73 39.06 -4.81 2.73
N LEU A 74 37.95 -5.32 3.27
CA LEU A 74 37.40 -4.89 4.57
C LEU A 74 37.99 -5.75 5.70
N GLN A 75 39.05 -5.25 6.33
CA GLN A 75 39.80 -5.98 7.37
C GLN A 75 39.35 -5.65 8.79
N VAL A 76 38.79 -4.46 9.02
CA VAL A 76 38.44 -3.94 10.35
C VAL A 76 37.02 -3.38 10.36
N ALA A 77 36.38 -3.39 11.53
CA ALA A 77 35.02 -2.89 11.73
C ALA A 77 34.93 -1.35 11.85
N GLU A 78 35.99 -0.62 11.48
CA GLU A 78 35.98 0.83 11.54
C GLU A 78 34.90 1.39 10.60
N ARG A 79 34.01 2.20 11.16
CA ARG A 79 32.85 2.77 10.46
C ARG A 79 31.98 1.72 9.77
N SER A 80 31.73 0.59 10.43
CA SER A 80 30.80 -0.44 9.93
C SER A 80 29.37 0.08 9.71
N ASP A 81 28.99 1.16 10.42
CA ASP A 81 27.76 1.94 10.22
C ASP A 81 27.69 2.66 8.86
N TYR A 82 28.85 2.92 8.23
CA TYR A 82 29.00 3.64 6.97
C TYR A 82 29.21 2.72 5.77
N LEU A 83 29.40 1.42 6.00
CA LEU A 83 29.83 0.46 4.98
C LEU A 83 28.71 -0.51 4.59
N VAL A 84 28.55 -0.67 3.28
CA VAL A 84 27.75 -1.74 2.68
C VAL A 84 28.70 -2.71 1.98
N GLY A 85 28.67 -3.98 2.37
CA GLY A 85 29.57 -4.99 1.81
C GLY A 85 29.15 -5.43 0.41
N LEU A 86 30.11 -5.56 -0.50
CA LEU A 86 29.92 -6.08 -1.85
C LEU A 86 30.66 -7.42 -1.98
N PRO A 87 29.97 -8.57 -1.98
CA PRO A 87 30.62 -9.86 -2.19
C PRO A 87 31.21 -9.99 -3.59
N ALA A 88 32.13 -10.94 -3.74
CA ALA A 88 32.81 -11.22 -5.00
C ALA A 88 31.84 -11.51 -6.17
N GLN A 89 32.07 -10.86 -7.32
CA GLN A 89 31.15 -10.94 -8.46
C GLN A 89 31.35 -12.20 -9.33
N TRP A 90 32.42 -12.97 -9.12
CA TRP A 90 32.72 -14.17 -9.93
C TRP A 90 31.87 -15.40 -9.55
N MET A 91 31.09 -15.33 -8.47
CA MET A 91 30.32 -16.47 -7.95
C MET A 91 29.24 -16.92 -8.95
N LYS A 92 29.21 -18.23 -9.26
CA LYS A 92 28.29 -18.85 -10.23
C LYS A 92 27.51 -19.99 -9.58
N PHE A 93 26.43 -19.64 -8.88
CA PHE A 93 25.64 -20.60 -8.13
C PHE A 93 24.96 -21.66 -9.01
N ASP A 94 24.59 -21.33 -10.23
CA ASP A 94 23.92 -22.25 -11.17
C ASP A 94 24.88 -22.75 -12.29
N SER A 95 26.20 -22.70 -12.05
CA SER A 95 27.20 -23.24 -12.99
C SER A 95 26.92 -24.72 -13.33
N PRO A 96 27.15 -25.19 -14.57
CA PRO A 96 27.08 -26.62 -14.89
C PRO A 96 28.11 -27.45 -14.10
N ASP A 97 29.23 -26.85 -13.71
CA ASP A 97 30.27 -27.49 -12.89
C ASP A 97 29.88 -27.50 -11.40
N ALA A 98 29.74 -28.71 -10.84
CA ALA A 98 29.39 -28.92 -9.44
C ALA A 98 30.40 -28.34 -8.44
N THR A 99 31.69 -28.33 -8.80
CA THR A 99 32.75 -27.76 -7.98
C THR A 99 32.59 -26.26 -7.89
N VAL A 100 32.37 -25.60 -9.04
CA VAL A 100 32.13 -24.15 -9.09
C VAL A 100 30.88 -23.77 -8.29
N ARG A 101 29.79 -24.55 -8.38
CA ARG A 101 28.58 -24.32 -7.57
C ARG A 101 28.86 -24.39 -6.07
N LEU A 102 29.51 -25.47 -5.62
CA LEU A 102 29.85 -25.69 -4.22
C LEU A 102 30.79 -24.60 -3.69
N HIS A 103 31.82 -24.25 -4.47
CA HIS A 103 32.79 -23.22 -4.09
C HIS A 103 32.16 -21.83 -4.05
N SER A 104 31.26 -21.50 -4.99
CA SER A 104 30.51 -20.24 -4.95
C SER A 104 29.63 -20.15 -3.70
N GLU A 105 28.94 -21.24 -3.33
CA GLU A 105 28.13 -21.30 -2.10
C GLU A 105 28.99 -21.08 -0.85
N LEU A 106 30.12 -21.78 -0.73
CA LEU A 106 31.01 -21.67 0.42
C LEU A 106 31.64 -20.27 0.51
N ALA A 107 32.04 -19.70 -0.63
CA ALA A 107 32.60 -18.36 -0.72
C ALA A 107 31.59 -17.28 -0.29
N LEU A 108 30.32 -17.40 -0.69
CA LEU A 108 29.29 -16.48 -0.23
C LEU A 108 29.08 -16.60 1.29
N LYS A 109 28.93 -17.83 1.81
CA LYS A 109 28.75 -18.05 3.25
C LYS A 109 29.91 -17.48 4.06
N GLN A 110 31.15 -17.67 3.61
CA GLN A 110 32.34 -17.16 4.30
C GLN A 110 32.37 -15.63 4.32
N GLN A 111 32.07 -14.98 3.19
CA GLN A 111 32.02 -13.51 3.10
C GLN A 111 30.90 -12.90 3.94
N LEU A 112 29.75 -13.56 4.05
CA LEU A 112 28.62 -13.08 4.85
C LEU A 112 28.81 -13.32 6.35
N ASN A 113 29.46 -14.42 6.74
CA ASN A 113 29.90 -14.59 8.12
C ASN A 113 30.88 -13.49 8.54
N TRP A 114 31.78 -13.10 7.62
CA TRP A 114 32.71 -11.99 7.87
C TRP A 114 32.01 -10.64 7.94
N THR A 115 31.05 -10.39 7.05
CA THR A 115 30.17 -9.21 7.10
C THR A 115 29.46 -9.10 8.45
N ALA A 116 28.86 -10.20 8.91
CA ALA A 116 28.18 -10.25 10.20
C ALA A 116 29.17 -10.03 11.36
N HIS A 117 30.40 -10.57 11.26
CA HIS A 117 31.46 -10.34 12.23
C HIS A 117 31.90 -8.87 12.32
N LEU A 118 32.04 -8.18 11.18
CA LEU A 118 32.32 -6.75 11.13
C LEU A 118 31.13 -5.88 11.57
N GLY A 119 29.93 -6.46 11.60
CA GLY A 119 28.69 -5.76 11.89
C GLY A 119 28.32 -4.76 10.80
N LEU A 120 28.27 -5.20 9.54
CA LEU A 120 27.71 -4.38 8.47
C LEU A 120 26.16 -4.51 8.44
N GLY A 121 25.47 -3.38 8.27
CA GLY A 121 24.00 -3.33 8.20
C GLY A 121 23.40 -3.86 6.89
N GLY A 122 24.19 -3.87 5.82
CA GLY A 122 23.74 -4.31 4.51
C GLY A 122 24.85 -4.93 3.68
N VAL A 123 24.45 -5.84 2.79
CA VAL A 123 25.29 -6.36 1.72
C VAL A 123 24.58 -6.27 0.38
N MET A 124 25.29 -5.85 -0.65
CA MET A 124 24.79 -5.80 -2.01
C MET A 124 25.23 -7.05 -2.76
N LEU A 125 24.30 -7.96 -3.02
CA LEU A 125 24.55 -9.22 -3.72
C LEU A 125 24.60 -9.00 -5.24
N PRO A 126 25.39 -9.84 -5.97
CA PRO A 126 25.50 -9.75 -7.42
C PRO A 126 24.15 -10.02 -8.10
N TYR A 127 23.94 -9.37 -9.26
CA TYR A 127 22.78 -9.65 -10.09
C TYR A 127 22.76 -11.14 -10.48
N PRO A 128 21.64 -11.87 -10.34
CA PRO A 128 21.52 -13.22 -10.89
C PRO A 128 21.86 -13.23 -12.40
N PRO A 129 22.34 -14.37 -12.95
CA PRO A 129 22.58 -14.50 -14.38
C PRO A 129 21.36 -14.08 -15.19
N SER A 130 21.50 -13.43 -16.36
CA SER A 130 20.37 -12.99 -17.19
C SER A 130 19.53 -14.20 -17.67
N PHE A 131 20.20 -15.30 -18.02
CA PHE A 131 19.58 -16.54 -18.50
C PHE A 131 19.88 -17.74 -17.58
N GLY A 132 19.05 -18.77 -17.68
CA GLY A 132 19.25 -20.03 -16.97
C GLY A 132 18.48 -20.14 -15.64
N PRO A 133 18.61 -21.30 -14.97
CA PRO A 133 17.88 -21.58 -13.74
C PRO A 133 18.36 -20.69 -12.59
N LEU A 134 17.44 -20.42 -11.67
CA LEU A 134 17.66 -19.66 -10.43
C LEU A 134 17.58 -20.55 -9.18
N SER A 135 17.46 -21.86 -9.35
CA SER A 135 17.13 -22.77 -8.26
C SER A 135 18.26 -22.86 -7.23
N ASN A 136 19.52 -22.98 -7.67
CA ASN A 136 20.63 -23.06 -6.73
C ASN A 136 20.98 -21.67 -6.16
N TYR A 137 20.90 -20.60 -6.96
CA TYR A 137 20.98 -19.22 -6.43
C TYR A 137 19.97 -19.02 -5.29
N SER A 138 18.70 -19.35 -5.52
CA SER A 138 17.62 -19.16 -4.54
C SER A 138 17.83 -20.02 -3.29
N ARG A 139 18.22 -21.29 -3.45
CA ARG A 139 18.52 -22.18 -2.31
C ARG A 139 19.66 -21.64 -1.44
N VAL A 140 20.75 -21.19 -2.08
CA VAL A 140 21.91 -20.62 -1.37
C VAL A 140 21.50 -19.33 -0.66
N LEU A 141 20.74 -18.47 -1.34
CA LEU A 141 20.23 -17.23 -0.78
C LEU A 141 19.32 -17.48 0.44
N ALA A 142 18.37 -18.41 0.35
CA ALA A 142 17.50 -18.78 1.48
C ALA A 142 18.31 -19.29 2.69
N SER A 143 19.30 -20.16 2.45
CA SER A 143 20.18 -20.68 3.51
C SER A 143 20.96 -19.56 4.20
N VAL A 144 21.44 -18.58 3.44
CA VAL A 144 22.18 -17.43 3.94
C VAL A 144 21.28 -16.50 4.75
N LEU A 145 20.11 -16.16 4.21
CA LEU A 145 19.16 -15.25 4.87
C LEU A 145 18.79 -15.81 6.24
N GLN A 146 18.56 -17.11 6.36
CA GLN A 146 18.29 -17.76 7.65
C GLN A 146 19.43 -17.64 8.67
N SER A 147 20.70 -17.61 8.22
CA SER A 147 21.85 -17.46 9.12
C SER A 147 22.11 -16.03 9.59
N LEU A 148 21.57 -15.02 8.90
CA LEU A 148 21.79 -13.62 9.24
C LEU A 148 20.83 -13.17 10.35
N THR A 149 21.36 -12.48 11.36
CA THR A 149 20.55 -11.94 12.47
C THR A 149 19.92 -10.59 12.12
N TRP A 150 20.69 -9.66 11.56
CA TRP A 150 20.23 -8.28 11.32
C TRP A 150 20.73 -7.66 10.01
N THR A 151 21.85 -8.15 9.45
CA THR A 151 22.33 -7.73 8.13
C THR A 151 21.26 -8.00 7.06
N THR A 152 20.96 -6.98 6.26
CA THR A 152 20.04 -7.10 5.13
C THR A 152 20.79 -7.39 3.82
N CYS A 153 20.16 -8.13 2.92
CA CYS A 153 20.71 -8.46 1.60
C CYS A 153 19.97 -7.69 0.51
N TRP A 154 20.68 -6.91 -0.28
CA TRP A 154 20.12 -6.15 -1.41
C TRP A 154 20.60 -6.78 -2.70
N ILE A 155 19.69 -7.37 -3.48
CA ILE A 155 20.05 -7.89 -4.81
C ILE A 155 20.17 -6.70 -5.75
N ARG A 156 21.35 -6.51 -6.36
CA ARG A 156 21.51 -5.55 -7.45
C ARG A 156 20.70 -6.03 -8.65
N ILE A 157 19.76 -5.23 -9.16
CA ILE A 157 18.92 -5.59 -10.31
C ILE A 157 18.88 -4.41 -11.28
N PRO A 158 19.25 -4.60 -12.56
CA PRO A 158 19.05 -3.56 -13.56
C PRO A 158 17.56 -3.39 -13.83
N LEU A 159 17.12 -2.14 -13.89
CA LEU A 159 15.75 -1.77 -14.23
C LEU A 159 15.34 -2.36 -15.58
N MET A 160 16.29 -2.37 -16.53
CA MET A 160 16.20 -3.08 -17.80
C MET A 160 17.45 -3.93 -18.03
N ASP A 161 17.28 -5.25 -18.05
CA ASP A 161 18.32 -6.20 -18.48
C ASP A 161 18.37 -6.23 -20.01
N LEU A 162 19.40 -5.61 -20.59
CA LEU A 162 19.55 -5.48 -22.03
C LEU A 162 19.54 -6.83 -22.76
N GLU A 163 20.11 -7.88 -22.16
CA GLU A 163 20.18 -9.21 -22.80
C GLU A 163 18.80 -9.86 -22.87
N LEU A 164 17.99 -9.73 -21.83
CA LEU A 164 16.62 -10.24 -21.78
C LEU A 164 15.67 -9.46 -22.69
N GLU A 165 15.93 -8.17 -22.86
CA GLU A 165 15.06 -7.26 -23.61
C GLU A 165 15.36 -7.25 -25.11
N MET A 166 16.48 -7.85 -25.58
CA MET A 166 16.88 -7.85 -27.00
C MET A 166 15.79 -8.30 -27.97
N ASN A 167 14.93 -9.24 -27.56
CA ASN A 167 13.90 -9.84 -28.41
C ASN A 167 12.47 -9.41 -28.04
N VAL A 168 12.31 -8.42 -27.14
CA VAL A 168 11.00 -7.91 -26.74
C VAL A 168 10.55 -6.87 -27.75
N SER A 169 9.71 -7.29 -28.70
CA SER A 169 9.23 -6.43 -29.80
C SER A 169 8.11 -5.48 -29.42
N ASN A 170 7.38 -5.75 -28.32
CA ASN A 170 6.28 -4.92 -27.86
C ASN A 170 6.78 -3.92 -26.79
N PRO A 171 6.80 -2.61 -27.08
CA PRO A 171 7.29 -1.59 -26.14
C PRO A 171 6.50 -1.52 -24.82
N SER A 172 5.23 -1.93 -24.82
CA SER A 172 4.37 -1.88 -23.61
C SER A 172 4.75 -2.91 -22.54
N VAL A 173 5.50 -3.95 -22.90
CA VAL A 173 5.97 -4.97 -21.94
C VAL A 173 7.49 -4.91 -21.73
N GLN A 174 8.17 -3.99 -22.39
CA GLN A 174 9.62 -3.84 -22.33
C GLN A 174 10.06 -3.39 -20.93
N GLY A 175 11.00 -4.12 -20.33
CA GLY A 175 11.45 -3.94 -18.95
C GLY A 175 10.74 -4.84 -17.94
N THR A 176 9.77 -5.66 -18.38
CA THR A 176 9.10 -6.63 -17.51
C THR A 176 10.04 -7.77 -17.09
N LYS A 177 11.07 -8.09 -17.88
CA LYS A 177 11.91 -9.28 -17.64
C LYS A 177 12.75 -9.18 -16.38
N SER A 178 13.31 -8.01 -16.09
CA SER A 178 14.02 -7.77 -14.83
C SER A 178 13.10 -7.98 -13.62
N TRP A 179 11.87 -7.48 -13.69
CA TRP A 179 10.88 -7.66 -12.61
C TRP A 179 10.47 -9.13 -12.47
N GLU A 180 10.26 -9.85 -13.58
CA GLU A 180 9.93 -11.29 -13.55
C GLU A 180 11.03 -12.10 -12.86
N ARG A 181 12.31 -11.82 -13.14
CA ARG A 181 13.43 -12.47 -12.48
C ARG A 181 13.47 -12.20 -10.98
N TRP A 182 13.27 -10.94 -10.58
CA TRP A 182 13.12 -10.58 -9.17
C TRP A 182 11.98 -11.36 -8.51
N ASN A 183 10.80 -11.34 -9.14
CA ASN A 183 9.60 -11.98 -8.63
C ASN A 183 9.79 -13.51 -8.44
N MET A 184 10.44 -14.17 -9.41
CA MET A 184 10.81 -15.58 -9.28
C MET A 184 11.74 -15.81 -8.09
N LEU A 185 12.81 -15.03 -7.98
CA LEU A 185 13.80 -15.15 -6.91
C LEU A 185 13.16 -14.98 -5.53
N ARG A 186 12.41 -13.89 -5.30
CA ARG A 186 11.76 -13.65 -4.01
C ARG A 186 10.71 -14.71 -3.66
N THR A 187 10.02 -15.27 -4.65
CA THR A 187 9.03 -16.35 -4.44
C THR A 187 9.72 -17.64 -3.97
N MET A 188 10.85 -18.00 -4.58
CA MET A 188 11.60 -19.22 -4.19
C MET A 188 12.24 -19.14 -2.80
N VAL A 189 12.41 -17.93 -2.25
CA VAL A 189 12.96 -17.72 -0.90
C VAL A 189 11.89 -17.28 0.10
N ASP A 190 10.61 -17.51 -0.22
CA ASP A 190 9.46 -17.23 0.65
C ASP A 190 9.37 -15.77 1.11
N ALA A 191 9.78 -14.85 0.22
CA ALA A 191 9.72 -13.40 0.41
C ALA A 191 10.31 -12.93 1.76
N ASP A 192 11.46 -13.49 2.15
CA ASP A 192 12.16 -13.16 3.40
C ASP A 192 12.34 -11.64 3.59
N PRO A 193 11.98 -11.09 4.76
CA PRO A 193 12.00 -9.64 5.01
C PRO A 193 13.41 -9.01 5.02
N LYS A 194 14.47 -9.81 5.14
CA LYS A 194 15.87 -9.32 5.04
C LYS A 194 16.32 -9.15 3.60
N LEU A 195 15.54 -9.61 2.62
CA LEU A 195 15.81 -9.43 1.20
C LEU A 195 15.19 -8.12 0.69
N GLY A 196 15.99 -7.31 0.01
CA GLY A 196 15.55 -6.11 -0.68
C GLY A 196 16.21 -5.97 -2.05
N ILE A 197 15.89 -4.89 -2.75
CA ILE A 197 16.42 -4.58 -4.08
C ILE A 197 17.33 -3.36 -4.01
N ALA A 198 18.50 -3.46 -4.65
CA ALA A 198 19.27 -2.31 -5.10
C ALA A 198 19.00 -2.13 -6.61
N LEU A 199 18.05 -1.24 -6.94
CA LEU A 199 17.53 -1.10 -8.30
C LEU A 199 18.43 -0.17 -9.08
N GLU A 200 19.07 -0.68 -10.12
CA GLU A 200 19.99 0.08 -10.97
C GLU A 200 19.26 0.68 -12.16
N LEU A 201 19.31 2.00 -12.28
CA LEU A 201 18.68 2.71 -13.39
C LEU A 201 19.45 2.43 -14.69
N SER A 202 18.72 2.06 -15.74
CA SER A 202 19.22 1.83 -17.08
C SER A 202 19.09 3.10 -17.94
N GLU A 203 19.86 3.22 -19.02
CA GLU A 203 19.79 4.37 -19.96
C GLU A 203 18.37 4.58 -20.51
N THR A 204 17.71 3.48 -20.84
CA THR A 204 16.28 3.43 -21.14
C THR A 204 15.50 3.01 -19.91
N VAL A 205 14.30 3.53 -19.75
CA VAL A 205 13.41 3.22 -18.62
C VAL A 205 12.08 2.68 -19.14
N PRO A 206 11.44 1.72 -18.44
CA PRO A 206 10.23 1.05 -18.92
C PRO A 206 9.01 1.97 -18.80
N SER A 207 7.85 1.51 -19.27
CA SER A 207 6.58 2.26 -19.18
C SER A 207 6.16 2.52 -17.73
N ASP A 208 5.22 3.44 -17.54
CA ASP A 208 4.76 3.82 -16.19
C ASP A 208 4.08 2.62 -15.49
N GLU A 209 3.35 1.78 -16.24
CA GLU A 209 2.73 0.56 -15.72
C GLU A 209 3.76 -0.45 -15.17
N ILE A 210 4.94 -0.55 -15.79
CA ILE A 210 6.02 -1.41 -15.31
C ILE A 210 6.75 -0.75 -14.13
N MET A 211 6.91 0.57 -14.15
CA MET A 211 7.47 1.32 -13.03
C MET A 211 6.63 1.17 -11.77
N ASP A 212 5.30 1.16 -11.89
CA ASP A 212 4.38 0.94 -10.76
C ASP A 212 4.63 -0.39 -10.05
N ARG A 213 5.07 -1.42 -10.80
CA ARG A 213 5.48 -2.69 -10.20
C ARG A 213 6.71 -2.52 -9.32
N TRP A 214 7.69 -1.74 -9.75
CA TRP A 214 8.91 -1.49 -8.95
C TRP A 214 8.65 -0.62 -7.72
N PHE A 215 7.73 0.34 -7.81
CA PHE A 215 7.29 1.12 -6.64
C PHE A 215 6.59 0.25 -5.58
N ALA A 216 6.05 -0.91 -5.98
CA ALA A 216 5.43 -1.89 -5.10
C ALA A 216 6.42 -2.87 -4.44
N GLU A 217 7.70 -2.86 -4.83
CA GLU A 217 8.70 -3.83 -4.38
C GLU A 217 9.62 -3.23 -3.30
N PRO A 218 10.31 -4.05 -2.48
CA PRO A 218 11.15 -3.57 -1.37
C PRO A 218 12.50 -2.99 -1.86
N VAL A 219 12.45 -1.91 -2.64
CA VAL A 219 13.62 -1.17 -3.12
C VAL A 219 14.26 -0.43 -1.95
N LYS A 220 15.48 -0.84 -1.60
CA LYS A 220 16.28 -0.28 -0.49
C LYS A 220 17.26 0.79 -0.96
N ALA A 221 17.72 0.68 -2.21
CA ALA A 221 18.63 1.62 -2.82
C ALA A 221 18.32 1.79 -4.31
N LEU A 222 18.55 3.01 -4.82
CA LEU A 222 18.67 3.26 -6.26
C LEU A 222 20.14 3.42 -6.61
N ILE A 223 20.60 2.66 -7.60
CA ILE A 223 21.93 2.84 -8.19
C ILE A 223 21.74 3.69 -9.45
N ILE A 224 22.46 4.80 -9.52
CA ILE A 224 22.40 5.75 -10.63
C ILE A 224 23.77 5.72 -11.30
N PRO A 225 23.94 4.99 -12.41
CA PRO A 225 25.21 4.92 -13.13
C PRO A 225 25.65 6.30 -13.64
N GLU A 226 26.96 6.52 -13.78
CA GLU A 226 27.48 7.79 -14.31
C GLU A 226 27.03 8.00 -15.76
N GLU A 227 26.90 6.90 -16.50
CA GLU A 227 26.61 6.84 -17.93
C GLU A 227 25.23 7.39 -18.30
N ILE A 228 24.29 7.45 -17.35
CA ILE A 228 22.93 7.94 -17.60
C ILE A 228 22.79 9.46 -17.36
N PHE A 229 23.84 10.13 -16.88
CA PHE A 229 23.84 11.58 -16.72
C PHE A 229 24.04 12.28 -18.07
N LEU A 230 23.19 13.27 -18.33
CA LEU A 230 23.29 14.19 -19.46
C LEU A 230 24.06 15.43 -19.01
N THR A 231 24.69 16.14 -19.94
CA THR A 231 25.31 17.44 -19.65
C THR A 231 24.34 18.57 -20.01
N ASN A 232 24.05 19.47 -19.05
CA ASN A 232 23.22 20.64 -19.33
C ASN A 232 24.01 21.77 -20.01
N ASN A 233 23.32 22.84 -20.43
CA ASN A 233 23.95 24.01 -21.08
C ASN A 233 25.02 24.71 -20.22
N SER A 234 25.00 24.50 -18.90
CA SER A 234 25.96 25.06 -17.95
C SER A 234 27.12 24.11 -17.64
N GLY A 235 27.19 22.94 -18.30
CA GLY A 235 28.25 21.94 -18.11
C GLY A 235 28.08 21.02 -16.90
N PHE A 236 26.93 21.03 -16.23
CA PHE A 236 26.66 20.17 -15.06
C PHE A 236 25.95 18.86 -15.46
N PRO A 237 26.26 17.74 -14.78
CA PRO A 237 25.56 16.48 -14.98
C PRO A 237 24.13 16.57 -14.43
N VAL A 238 23.15 16.18 -15.25
CA VAL A 238 21.72 16.17 -14.93
C VAL A 238 21.06 14.92 -15.46
N LEU A 239 20.07 14.41 -14.74
CA LEU A 239 19.23 13.32 -15.24
C LEU A 239 18.17 13.85 -16.22
N SER A 240 17.73 13.00 -17.16
CA SER A 240 16.58 13.31 -18.01
C SER A 240 15.31 13.52 -17.18
N LYS A 241 14.30 14.21 -17.72
CA LYS A 241 13.04 14.45 -17.00
C LYS A 241 12.35 13.15 -16.53
N ARG A 242 12.44 12.09 -17.33
CA ARG A 242 11.86 10.78 -17.01
C ARG A 242 12.59 10.12 -15.84
N HIS A 243 13.92 10.14 -15.83
CA HIS A 243 14.72 9.68 -14.69
C HIS A 243 14.47 10.51 -13.42
N GLN A 244 14.37 11.83 -13.54
CA GLN A 244 14.02 12.70 -12.40
C GLN A 244 12.66 12.33 -11.79
N ALA A 245 11.65 12.03 -12.62
CA ALA A 245 10.34 11.61 -12.14
C ALA A 245 10.42 10.28 -11.37
N ILE A 246 11.18 9.30 -11.88
CA ILE A 246 11.39 8.00 -11.21
C ILE A 246 12.09 8.20 -9.86
N VAL A 247 13.20 8.95 -9.84
CA VAL A 247 13.95 9.23 -8.60
C VAL A 247 13.04 9.96 -7.59
N ARG A 248 12.24 10.95 -8.01
CA ARG A 248 11.26 11.60 -7.14
C ARG A 248 10.18 10.64 -6.64
N GLY A 249 9.74 9.70 -7.47
CA GLY A 249 8.78 8.66 -7.13
C GLY A 249 9.25 7.79 -5.95
N PHE A 250 10.56 7.52 -5.86
CA PHE A 250 11.15 6.81 -4.72
C PHE A 250 11.52 7.73 -3.54
N ILE A 251 11.76 9.02 -3.77
CA ILE A 251 12.11 9.99 -2.71
C ILE A 251 10.90 10.47 -1.90
N LYS A 252 9.69 10.47 -2.48
CA LYS A 252 8.42 11.05 -1.97
C LYS A 252 8.54 11.81 -0.64
N ALA A 253 8.63 13.14 -0.75
CA ALA A 253 8.46 14.05 0.38
C ALA A 253 6.96 14.15 0.73
N PRO A 254 6.57 13.95 2.01
CA PRO A 254 5.17 13.80 2.36
C PRO A 254 4.38 15.10 2.20
N GLY A 255 3.33 15.10 1.37
CA GLY A 255 2.25 16.08 1.41
C GLY A 255 1.44 16.00 2.73
N LEU A 256 0.48 16.90 2.97
CA LEU A 256 -0.36 16.90 4.20
C LEU A 256 -1.06 15.54 4.42
N ASP A 257 -1.62 14.94 3.36
CA ASP A 257 -2.25 13.61 3.40
C ASP A 257 -1.23 12.50 3.75
N GLU A 258 0.01 12.62 3.28
CA GLU A 258 1.08 11.66 3.57
C GLU A 258 1.70 11.87 4.96
N GLN A 259 1.66 13.08 5.52
CA GLN A 259 2.03 13.35 6.91
C GLN A 259 1.04 12.75 7.88
N PHE A 260 -0.27 12.84 7.59
CA PHE A 260 -1.30 12.16 8.38
C PHE A 260 -1.21 10.64 8.25
N ALA A 261 -0.97 10.16 7.03
CA ALA A 261 -0.81 8.73 6.78
C ALA A 261 0.56 8.17 7.23
N ALA A 262 1.49 9.00 7.71
CA ALA A 262 2.82 8.58 8.12
C ALA A 262 2.74 7.54 9.26
N GLY A 263 3.30 6.35 9.01
CA GLY A 263 3.24 5.22 9.93
C GLY A 263 2.07 4.26 9.67
N TYR A 264 1.09 4.64 8.85
CA TYR A 264 -0.03 3.79 8.43
C TYR A 264 0.19 3.11 7.08
N GLN A 265 1.28 3.44 6.37
CA GLN A 265 1.56 2.86 5.06
C GLN A 265 1.75 1.33 5.12
N ASP A 266 0.94 0.63 4.35
CA ASP A 266 0.84 -0.84 4.30
C ASP A 266 0.61 -1.50 5.68
N TYR A 267 0.09 -0.74 6.64
CA TYR A 267 -0.27 -1.24 7.97
C TYR A 267 -1.70 -1.78 7.95
N LEU A 268 -1.86 -3.05 8.35
CA LEU A 268 -3.15 -3.74 8.36
C LEU A 268 -3.96 -3.34 9.58
N GLN A 269 -5.13 -2.74 9.36
CA GLN A 269 -6.06 -2.37 10.43
C GLN A 269 -7.37 -3.13 10.24
N ALA A 270 -8.00 -3.55 11.35
CA ALA A 270 -9.37 -4.02 11.27
C ALA A 270 -10.28 -2.85 10.87
N PRO A 271 -11.24 -3.04 9.94
CA PRO A 271 -12.28 -2.05 9.69
C PRO A 271 -13.02 -1.74 10.99
N LEU A 272 -13.40 -0.47 11.17
CA LEU A 272 -14.20 -0.08 12.33
C LEU A 272 -15.60 -0.69 12.23
N GLN A 273 -16.24 -0.88 13.38
CA GLN A 273 -17.63 -1.36 13.47
C GLN A 273 -18.45 -0.43 14.37
N PRO A 274 -18.71 0.84 13.98
CA PRO A 274 -19.33 1.83 14.87
C PRO A 274 -20.75 1.48 15.31
N LEU A 275 -21.46 0.61 14.59
CA LEU A 275 -22.77 0.10 15.03
C LEU A 275 -22.64 -0.89 16.19
N GLN A 276 -21.63 -1.76 16.15
CA GLN A 276 -21.39 -2.76 17.19
C GLN A 276 -20.67 -2.14 18.40
N ASP A 277 -19.59 -1.41 18.14
CA ASP A 277 -18.71 -0.85 19.16
C ASP A 277 -18.98 0.66 19.36
N ASN A 278 -18.76 1.13 20.59
CA ASN A 278 -18.75 2.56 20.88
C ASN A 278 -17.35 3.11 20.64
N LEU A 279 -17.21 4.02 19.67
CA LEU A 279 -15.92 4.60 19.31
C LEU A 279 -15.32 5.45 20.45
N GLU A 280 -14.00 5.40 20.55
CA GLU A 280 -13.21 6.23 21.46
C GLU A 280 -13.12 7.70 20.98
N SER A 281 -12.88 8.62 21.91
CA SER A 281 -12.82 10.07 21.62
C SER A 281 -11.68 10.44 20.64
N SER A 282 -10.55 9.74 20.71
CA SER A 282 -9.41 9.88 19.80
C SER A 282 -9.77 9.53 18.36
N THR A 283 -10.62 8.53 18.15
CA THR A 283 -11.12 8.14 16.83
C THR A 283 -11.96 9.25 16.21
N TYR A 284 -12.89 9.84 16.97
CA TYR A 284 -13.66 11.00 16.49
C TYR A 284 -12.77 12.20 16.15
N GLU A 285 -11.75 12.49 16.97
CA GLU A 285 -10.81 13.59 16.71
C GLU A 285 -10.04 13.38 15.40
N THR A 286 -9.73 12.13 15.08
CA THR A 286 -9.07 11.74 13.83
C THR A 286 -9.98 11.99 12.63
N PHE A 287 -11.27 11.65 12.72
CA PHE A 287 -12.25 11.95 11.68
C PHE A 287 -12.46 13.45 11.47
N GLU A 288 -12.52 14.21 12.55
CA GLU A 288 -12.78 15.66 12.54
C GLU A 288 -11.64 16.48 11.93
N LYS A 289 -10.45 15.89 11.78
CA LYS A 289 -9.30 16.54 11.15
C LYS A 289 -9.44 16.69 9.64
N ASP A 290 -10.29 15.91 8.98
CA ASP A 290 -10.48 15.98 7.52
C ASP A 290 -11.43 17.13 7.14
N PRO A 291 -10.92 18.25 6.60
CA PRO A 291 -11.77 19.38 6.27
C PRO A 291 -12.62 19.13 5.01
N ILE A 292 -12.14 18.30 4.09
CA ILE A 292 -12.75 18.11 2.76
C ILE A 292 -14.07 17.35 2.92
N LYS A 293 -14.08 16.30 3.74
CA LYS A 293 -15.31 15.56 4.07
C LYS A 293 -16.43 16.50 4.52
N TYR A 294 -16.18 17.28 5.57
CA TYR A 294 -17.19 18.14 6.17
C TYR A 294 -17.59 19.33 5.29
N GLN A 295 -16.68 19.84 4.46
CA GLN A 295 -16.99 20.88 3.46
C GLN A 295 -17.95 20.35 2.39
N GLN A 296 -17.75 19.13 1.92
CA GLN A 296 -18.65 18.50 0.93
C GLN A 296 -20.03 18.23 1.53
N TYR A 297 -20.12 17.75 2.78
CA TYR A 297 -21.40 17.62 3.49
C TYR A 297 -22.10 18.96 3.67
N GLU A 298 -21.38 20.01 4.08
CA GLU A 298 -21.93 21.36 4.20
C GLU A 298 -22.48 21.87 2.86
N LEU A 299 -21.75 21.67 1.76
CA LEU A 299 -22.18 22.06 0.42
C LEU A 299 -23.42 21.26 -0.04
N ALA A 300 -23.47 19.95 0.25
CA ALA A 300 -24.59 19.09 -0.09
C ALA A 300 -25.87 19.55 0.63
N VAL A 301 -25.78 19.82 1.95
CA VAL A 301 -26.90 20.33 2.74
C VAL A 301 -27.32 21.73 2.28
N GLU A 302 -26.36 22.61 1.95
CA GLU A 302 -26.65 23.96 1.43
C GLU A 302 -27.45 23.89 0.13
N LYS A 303 -27.03 23.05 -0.81
CA LYS A 303 -27.75 22.84 -2.09
C LYS A 303 -29.14 22.25 -1.87
N ALA A 304 -29.25 21.21 -1.04
CA ALA A 304 -30.54 20.59 -0.71
C ALA A 304 -31.52 21.60 -0.08
N LEU A 305 -31.05 22.47 0.82
CA LEU A 305 -31.85 23.54 1.41
C LEU A 305 -32.29 24.60 0.39
N ARG A 306 -31.43 24.94 -0.58
CA ARG A 306 -31.77 25.92 -1.63
C ARG A 306 -32.84 25.40 -2.58
N ASP A 307 -32.77 24.13 -2.95
CA ASP A 307 -33.68 23.49 -3.90
C ASP A 307 -35.09 23.27 -3.35
N ARG A 308 -35.26 23.38 -2.03
CA ARG A 308 -36.58 23.32 -1.42
C ARG A 308 -37.46 24.50 -1.83
N PRO A 309 -38.76 24.26 -2.08
CA PRO A 309 -39.70 25.32 -2.43
C PRO A 309 -39.72 26.40 -1.35
N GLN A 310 -39.84 27.65 -1.74
CA GLN A 310 -40.09 28.74 -0.80
C GLN A 310 -41.51 28.62 -0.24
N PRO A 311 -41.75 29.02 1.02
CA PRO A 311 -43.07 28.92 1.62
C PRO A 311 -44.07 29.73 0.81
N SER A 312 -45.27 29.19 0.63
CA SER A 312 -46.37 29.87 -0.05
C SER A 312 -46.91 31.07 0.75
N ASN A 313 -46.63 31.12 2.06
CA ASN A 313 -46.94 32.24 2.94
C ASN A 313 -45.64 32.85 3.51
N PRO A 314 -45.31 34.12 3.23
CA PRO A 314 -44.13 34.81 3.77
C PRO A 314 -44.09 34.94 5.31
N GLN A 315 -45.19 34.64 6.00
CA GLN A 315 -45.33 34.71 7.46
C GLN A 315 -45.19 33.34 8.15
N ASP A 316 -45.16 32.23 7.38
CA ASP A 316 -44.85 30.91 7.91
C ASP A 316 -43.33 30.79 8.04
N PRO A 317 -42.76 30.55 9.23
CA PRO A 317 -41.34 30.30 9.35
C PRO A 317 -41.02 29.00 8.60
N ASP A 318 -40.50 29.12 7.37
CA ASP A 318 -40.00 28.03 6.51
C ASP A 318 -38.86 27.28 7.21
N THR A 319 -39.24 26.49 8.20
CA THR A 319 -38.35 25.81 9.12
C THR A 319 -38.18 24.41 8.61
N ALA A 320 -37.07 24.21 7.92
CA ALA A 320 -36.63 22.93 7.45
C ALA A 320 -36.32 21.99 8.61
N VAL A 321 -36.94 20.81 8.67
CA VAL A 321 -36.60 19.79 9.66
C VAL A 321 -35.43 18.97 9.14
N LEU A 322 -34.28 19.08 9.79
CA LEU A 322 -33.06 18.32 9.52
C LEU A 322 -32.84 17.30 10.63
N MET A 323 -32.50 16.06 10.25
CA MET A 323 -32.12 15.03 11.21
C MET A 323 -30.74 14.51 10.87
N VAL A 324 -29.78 14.71 11.75
CA VAL A 324 -28.43 14.14 11.65
C VAL A 324 -28.43 12.82 12.43
N VAL A 325 -28.32 11.69 11.73
CA VAL A 325 -28.32 10.35 12.34
C VAL A 325 -26.91 9.76 12.33
N GLY A 326 -26.45 9.30 13.50
CA GLY A 326 -25.03 9.03 13.72
C GLY A 326 -24.23 10.33 13.89
N ALA A 327 -24.70 11.22 14.76
CA ALA A 327 -24.16 12.57 14.88
C ALA A 327 -22.72 12.65 15.44
N GLY A 328 -22.23 11.58 16.09
CA GLY A 328 -20.93 11.55 16.75
C GLY A 328 -20.77 12.70 17.74
N ARG A 329 -19.64 13.41 17.66
CA ARG A 329 -19.41 14.66 18.42
C ARG A 329 -19.91 15.90 17.66
N GLY A 330 -20.92 15.78 16.81
CA GLY A 330 -21.62 16.90 16.19
C GLY A 330 -20.97 17.67 15.02
N PRO A 331 -19.89 17.24 14.33
CA PRO A 331 -19.34 18.04 13.23
C PRO A 331 -20.35 18.23 12.08
N LEU A 332 -21.17 17.23 11.76
CA LEU A 332 -22.24 17.35 10.75
C LEU A 332 -23.41 18.23 11.19
N VAL A 333 -23.69 18.31 12.50
CA VAL A 333 -24.65 19.26 13.05
C VAL A 333 -24.15 20.68 12.79
N ASN A 334 -22.87 20.94 13.07
CA ASN A 334 -22.24 22.23 12.80
C ASN A 334 -22.22 22.56 11.28
N CYS A 335 -21.92 21.58 10.42
CA CYS A 335 -22.03 21.75 8.96
C CYS A 335 -23.45 22.14 8.55
N SER A 336 -24.45 21.46 9.09
CA SER A 336 -25.87 21.73 8.77
C SER A 336 -26.31 23.12 9.19
N LEU A 337 -25.85 23.61 10.36
CA LEU A 337 -26.11 24.97 10.82
C LEU A 337 -25.47 26.02 9.90
N ARG A 338 -24.20 25.84 9.52
CA ARG A 338 -23.50 26.75 8.59
C ARG A 338 -24.12 26.73 7.19
N ALA A 339 -24.51 25.55 6.71
CA ALA A 339 -25.21 25.38 5.44
C ALA A 339 -26.55 26.14 5.44
N ALA A 340 -27.31 26.08 6.54
CA ALA A 340 -28.56 26.82 6.69
C ALA A 340 -28.37 28.34 6.65
N GLU A 341 -27.34 28.84 7.34
CA GLU A 341 -26.96 30.27 7.31
C GLU A 341 -26.59 30.72 5.89
N LYS A 342 -25.77 29.93 5.16
CA LYS A 342 -25.40 30.19 3.77
C LYS A 342 -26.57 30.10 2.79
N ALA A 343 -27.50 29.20 3.05
CA ALA A 343 -28.73 29.04 2.26
C ALA A 343 -29.79 30.11 2.61
N LYS A 344 -29.62 30.84 3.73
CA LYS A 344 -30.61 31.77 4.31
C LYS A 344 -31.97 31.09 4.54
N ARG A 345 -31.93 29.87 5.09
CA ARG A 345 -33.12 29.08 5.44
C ARG A 345 -33.16 28.82 6.93
N ASN A 346 -34.34 28.81 7.53
CA ASN A 346 -34.49 28.41 8.92
C ASN A 346 -34.46 26.88 9.00
N VAL A 347 -33.77 26.34 10.00
CA VAL A 347 -33.68 24.90 10.23
C VAL A 347 -34.03 24.56 11.67
N ARG A 348 -34.65 23.41 11.88
CA ARG A 348 -34.76 22.71 13.16
C ARG A 348 -33.98 21.41 13.03
N ILE A 349 -32.93 21.26 13.84
CA ILE A 349 -32.03 20.12 13.76
C ILE A 349 -32.28 19.16 14.92
N TYR A 350 -32.39 17.88 14.60
CA TYR A 350 -32.29 16.77 15.54
C TYR A 350 -30.95 16.07 15.34
N ALA A 351 -30.23 15.79 16.42
CA ALA A 351 -28.99 15.01 16.38
C ALA A 351 -29.25 13.69 17.10
N VAL A 352 -29.17 12.57 16.38
CA VAL A 352 -29.42 11.21 16.88
C VAL A 352 -28.10 10.47 16.95
N GLU A 353 -27.78 9.93 18.12
CA GLU A 353 -26.54 9.21 18.39
C GLU A 353 -26.79 8.09 19.40
N LYS A 354 -26.25 6.90 19.11
CA LYS A 354 -26.39 5.70 19.96
C LYS A 354 -25.25 5.54 20.96
N ASN A 355 -24.09 6.12 20.71
CA ASN A 355 -22.96 6.11 21.64
C ASN A 355 -23.20 7.13 22.76
N PRO A 356 -23.48 6.68 24.00
CA PRO A 356 -23.81 7.59 25.10
C PRO A 356 -22.64 8.52 25.47
N ASN A 357 -21.40 8.15 25.13
CA ASN A 357 -20.20 8.93 25.46
C ASN A 357 -19.99 10.13 24.51
N ALA A 358 -20.41 10.02 23.24
CA ALA A 358 -20.27 11.10 22.27
C ALA A 358 -21.15 12.31 22.65
N PHE A 359 -22.29 12.04 23.29
CA PHE A 359 -23.30 13.02 23.69
C PHE A 359 -22.85 13.97 24.81
N VAL A 360 -21.88 13.58 25.65
CA VAL A 360 -21.37 14.41 26.77
C VAL A 360 -20.81 15.75 26.27
N THR A 361 -20.44 15.81 24.99
CA THR A 361 -19.79 16.97 24.38
C THR A 361 -20.79 18.04 23.87
N TYR A 362 -22.10 17.75 23.71
CA TYR A 362 -23.07 18.69 23.11
C TYR A 362 -24.47 18.68 23.75
N VAL A 363 -25.14 19.84 23.75
CA VAL A 363 -26.50 20.05 24.29
C VAL A 363 -27.51 20.18 23.14
N PHE A 364 -28.02 19.05 22.62
CA PHE A 364 -29.17 19.05 21.70
C PHE A 364 -30.19 17.94 22.06
N THR A 365 -31.35 17.95 21.39
CA THR A 365 -32.66 17.50 21.90
C THR A 365 -33.05 16.02 21.71
N ALA A 366 -32.21 15.14 21.17
CA ALA A 366 -32.52 13.71 21.08
C ALA A 366 -31.42 12.87 21.74
N LYS A 367 -31.72 12.37 22.93
CA LYS A 367 -30.79 11.67 23.82
C LYS A 367 -30.86 10.15 23.57
N ASP A 368 -29.69 9.52 23.44
CA ASP A 368 -29.45 8.08 23.66
C ASP A 368 -30.44 7.13 22.95
N ASN A 369 -30.42 7.11 21.61
CA ASN A 369 -31.27 6.22 20.84
C ASN A 369 -30.59 5.78 19.54
N ASP A 370 -30.71 4.49 19.24
CA ASP A 370 -30.41 3.94 17.92
C ASP A 370 -31.42 4.49 16.90
N MET A 371 -30.93 4.98 15.74
CA MET A 371 -31.80 5.56 14.71
C MET A 371 -32.85 4.57 14.19
N ARG A 372 -32.59 3.26 14.28
CA ARG A 372 -33.50 2.21 13.85
C ARG A 372 -34.72 2.08 14.77
N THR A 373 -34.56 2.40 16.05
CA THR A 373 -35.61 2.25 17.08
C THR A 373 -36.16 3.57 17.60
N TRP A 374 -35.50 4.70 17.30
CA TRP A 374 -35.95 6.02 17.70
C TRP A 374 -37.34 6.35 17.14
N ASN A 375 -38.14 7.08 17.92
CA ASN A 375 -39.46 7.57 17.52
C ASN A 375 -39.40 9.08 17.37
N ALA A 376 -39.22 9.55 16.12
CA ALA A 376 -39.10 10.97 15.83
C ALA A 376 -40.42 11.73 16.12
N PRO A 377 -40.37 12.92 16.72
CA PRO A 377 -41.56 13.71 17.05
C PRO A 377 -42.25 14.35 15.84
N GLU A 378 -41.54 14.51 14.73
CA GLU A 378 -42.03 15.02 13.45
C GLU A 378 -41.22 14.41 12.29
N LYS A 379 -41.62 14.63 11.02
CA LYS A 379 -40.92 14.08 9.85
C LYS A 379 -39.84 15.04 9.33
N ALA A 380 -38.69 14.50 8.95
CA ALA A 380 -37.56 15.20 8.37
C ALA A 380 -37.80 15.57 6.89
N ASP A 381 -37.40 16.77 6.53
CA ASP A 381 -37.22 17.14 5.12
C ASP A 381 -35.87 16.64 4.59
N ILE A 382 -34.82 16.66 5.43
CA ILE A 382 -33.48 16.22 5.07
C ILE A 382 -32.94 15.34 6.20
N LEU A 383 -32.54 14.12 5.87
CA LEU A 383 -31.83 13.19 6.74
C LEU A 383 -30.35 13.20 6.32
N VAL A 384 -29.44 13.42 7.27
CA VAL A 384 -27.99 13.50 7.03
C VAL A 384 -27.29 12.43 7.86
N SER A 385 -26.42 11.64 7.24
CA SER A 385 -25.62 10.63 7.92
C SER A 385 -24.21 10.54 7.33
N GLU A 386 -23.28 9.99 8.12
CA GLU A 386 -21.96 9.56 7.67
C GLU A 386 -21.65 8.27 8.41
N LEU A 387 -22.05 7.15 7.78
CA LEU A 387 -21.97 5.78 8.29
C LEU A 387 -21.16 4.91 7.30
N LEU A 388 -20.34 5.54 6.46
CA LEU A 388 -19.69 4.88 5.34
C LEU A 388 -18.35 4.32 5.81
N GLY A 389 -18.14 3.03 5.55
CA GLY A 389 -16.81 2.43 5.66
C GLY A 389 -16.00 2.61 4.38
N SER A 390 -14.76 2.09 4.38
CA SER A 390 -13.86 2.10 3.22
C SER A 390 -14.36 1.31 1.99
N PHE A 391 -15.41 0.51 2.14
CA PHE A 391 -16.12 -0.19 1.07
C PHE A 391 -17.55 0.32 0.87
N GLY A 392 -17.86 1.50 1.42
CA GLY A 392 -19.19 2.11 1.37
C GLY A 392 -20.13 1.51 2.42
N ASP A 393 -20.57 0.28 2.22
CA ASP A 393 -21.59 -0.38 3.05
C ASP A 393 -21.06 -1.18 4.25
N ASN A 394 -19.74 -1.40 4.37
CA ASN A 394 -19.16 -2.31 5.36
C ASN A 394 -19.25 -1.85 6.85
N GLU A 395 -19.88 -0.71 7.10
CA GLU A 395 -20.24 -0.21 8.44
C GLU A 395 -21.78 -0.21 8.65
N LEU A 396 -22.51 -0.97 7.82
CA LEU A 396 -23.96 -1.22 7.91
C LEU A 396 -24.82 0.05 7.71
N SER A 397 -24.34 0.96 6.87
CA SER A 397 -25.10 2.14 6.44
C SER A 397 -26.47 1.79 5.84
N PRO A 398 -26.62 0.78 4.95
CA PRO A 398 -27.93 0.42 4.39
C PRO A 398 -28.95 0.09 5.48
N GLU A 399 -28.63 -0.82 6.39
CA GLU A 399 -29.52 -1.28 7.46
C GLU A 399 -29.86 -0.15 8.44
N CYS A 400 -28.90 0.73 8.72
CA CYS A 400 -29.13 1.90 9.58
C CYS A 400 -30.11 2.88 8.93
N LEU A 401 -29.89 3.22 7.67
CA LEU A 401 -30.69 4.21 6.94
C LEU A 401 -32.08 3.68 6.56
N ASP A 402 -32.21 2.37 6.28
CA ASP A 402 -33.50 1.71 6.12
C ASP A 402 -34.37 1.88 7.38
N GLY A 403 -33.78 1.72 8.57
CA GLY A 403 -34.46 1.95 9.84
C GLY A 403 -34.79 3.43 10.11
N ALA A 404 -33.94 4.35 9.65
CA ALA A 404 -34.14 5.79 9.80
C ALA A 404 -35.06 6.41 8.74
N GLN A 405 -35.29 5.71 7.60
CA GLN A 405 -36.11 6.18 6.48
C GLN A 405 -37.53 6.53 6.91
N LYS A 406 -38.06 5.83 7.92
CA LYS A 406 -39.36 6.13 8.51
C LYS A 406 -39.48 7.57 9.02
N PHE A 407 -38.38 8.29 9.26
CA PHE A 407 -38.41 9.69 9.67
C PHE A 407 -38.59 10.66 8.51
N LEU A 408 -38.31 10.28 7.26
CA LEU A 408 -38.39 11.17 6.11
C LEU A 408 -39.84 11.50 5.72
N LYS A 409 -40.06 12.71 5.20
CA LYS A 409 -41.34 13.12 4.60
C LYS A 409 -41.62 12.31 3.32
N PRO A 410 -42.81 11.73 3.16
CA PRO A 410 -43.15 10.99 1.96
C PRO A 410 -43.05 11.79 0.66
N GLY A 411 -42.37 11.22 -0.33
CA GLY A 411 -42.20 11.75 -1.69
C GLY A 411 -41.34 13.02 -1.81
N THR A 412 -40.92 13.64 -0.72
CA THR A 412 -40.20 14.92 -0.72
C THR A 412 -38.96 14.95 0.18
N GLY A 413 -38.82 13.98 1.09
CA GLY A 413 -37.66 13.86 1.96
C GLY A 413 -36.40 13.50 1.18
N ILE A 414 -35.27 14.10 1.58
CA ILE A 414 -33.95 13.92 0.97
C ILE A 414 -33.06 13.19 1.95
N SER A 415 -32.35 12.14 1.50
CA SER A 415 -31.23 11.56 2.24
C SER A 415 -29.89 12.11 1.72
N ILE A 416 -28.95 12.35 2.64
CA ILE A 416 -27.57 12.70 2.36
C ILE A 416 -26.69 11.75 3.20
N PRO A 417 -25.97 10.78 2.62
CA PRO A 417 -25.81 10.57 1.19
C PRO A 417 -27.10 10.10 0.50
N ALA A 418 -27.21 10.44 -0.78
CA ALA A 418 -28.27 9.97 -1.66
C ALA A 418 -27.97 8.57 -2.21
N SER A 419 -26.69 8.27 -2.48
CA SER A 419 -26.27 6.92 -2.84
C SER A 419 -24.77 6.72 -2.64
N TYR A 420 -24.36 5.45 -2.67
CA TYR A 420 -22.95 5.07 -2.67
C TYR A 420 -22.74 3.72 -3.34
N THR A 421 -21.60 3.58 -4.00
CA THR A 421 -21.22 2.44 -4.82
C THR A 421 -19.87 1.89 -4.35
N ALA A 422 -19.82 0.58 -4.09
CA ALA A 422 -18.58 -0.12 -3.78
C ALA A 422 -17.81 -0.45 -5.06
N PHE A 423 -16.48 -0.35 -5.05
CA PHE A 423 -15.61 -0.66 -6.18
C PHE A 423 -14.52 -1.64 -5.79
N VAL A 424 -14.13 -2.53 -6.70
CA VAL A 424 -13.03 -3.48 -6.48
C VAL A 424 -12.02 -3.47 -7.62
N ALA A 425 -10.76 -3.79 -7.30
CA ALA A 425 -9.68 -3.97 -8.28
C ALA A 425 -8.73 -5.11 -7.86
N PRO A 426 -8.29 -5.99 -8.77
CA PRO A 426 -7.27 -6.99 -8.45
C PRO A 426 -5.94 -6.30 -8.13
N LEU A 427 -5.31 -6.71 -7.02
CA LEU A 427 -4.14 -6.06 -6.44
C LEU A 427 -2.98 -7.05 -6.28
N SER A 428 -1.79 -6.61 -6.68
CA SER A 428 -0.52 -7.26 -6.42
C SER A 428 0.23 -6.52 -5.31
N SER A 429 0.45 -7.19 -4.17
CA SER A 429 1.38 -6.73 -3.14
C SER A 429 1.83 -7.91 -2.28
N SER A 430 3.07 -8.33 -2.47
CA SER A 430 3.65 -9.39 -1.64
C SER A 430 3.94 -8.90 -0.22
N LYS A 431 4.19 -7.60 -0.04
CA LYS A 431 4.32 -7.00 1.30
C LYS A 431 3.03 -7.17 2.12
N LEU A 432 1.88 -6.82 1.54
CA LEU A 432 0.60 -6.98 2.25
C LEU A 432 0.26 -8.45 2.51
N HIS A 433 0.49 -9.32 1.52
CA HIS A 433 0.26 -10.76 1.70
C HIS A 433 1.16 -11.36 2.81
N ASN A 434 2.43 -10.96 2.86
CA ASN A 434 3.35 -11.35 3.93
C ASN A 434 2.90 -10.79 5.29
N ASN A 435 2.40 -9.56 5.35
CA ASN A 435 1.88 -8.97 6.58
C ASN A 435 0.67 -9.76 7.11
N VAL A 436 -0.23 -10.24 6.23
CA VAL A 436 -1.32 -11.14 6.64
C VAL A 436 -0.77 -12.49 7.08
N SER A 437 0.18 -13.07 6.33
CA SER A 437 0.84 -14.34 6.66
C SER A 437 1.55 -14.30 8.02
N ALA A 438 2.09 -13.15 8.41
CA ALA A 438 2.82 -12.96 9.66
C ALA A 438 1.97 -13.17 10.92
N PHE A 439 0.63 -13.07 10.81
CA PHE A 439 -0.27 -13.46 11.90
C PHE A 439 -0.24 -14.97 12.20
N LYS A 440 0.27 -15.79 11.26
CA LYS A 440 0.35 -17.26 11.38
C LYS A 440 -1.02 -17.92 11.62
N ASP A 441 -2.07 -17.31 11.09
CA ASP A 441 -3.45 -17.75 11.24
C ASP A 441 -4.15 -17.65 9.88
N SER A 442 -4.60 -18.80 9.35
CA SER A 442 -5.17 -18.85 8.00
C SER A 442 -6.52 -18.13 7.88
N THR A 443 -7.24 -17.95 9.00
CA THR A 443 -8.54 -17.24 9.00
C THR A 443 -8.37 -15.74 8.73
N ARG A 444 -7.16 -15.20 8.91
CA ARG A 444 -6.81 -13.82 8.56
C ARG A 444 -6.90 -13.55 7.06
N PHE A 445 -6.80 -14.58 6.23
CA PHE A 445 -7.06 -14.44 4.79
C PHE A 445 -8.55 -14.37 4.43
N GLU A 446 -9.43 -14.62 5.39
CA GLU A 446 -10.90 -14.55 5.24
C GLU A 446 -11.45 -13.27 5.88
N SER A 447 -10.59 -12.34 6.30
CA SER A 447 -10.92 -11.04 6.88
C SER A 447 -10.52 -9.90 5.93
N SER A 448 -11.22 -8.77 6.02
CA SER A 448 -10.85 -7.54 5.32
C SER A 448 -10.03 -6.61 6.21
N TYR A 449 -9.23 -5.74 5.60
CA TYR A 449 -8.34 -4.81 6.31
C TYR A 449 -8.41 -3.40 5.73
N VAL A 450 -8.50 -2.38 6.57
CA VAL A 450 -8.30 -0.99 6.14
C VAL A 450 -6.79 -0.71 6.09
N VAL A 451 -6.29 -0.27 4.93
CA VAL A 451 -4.85 -0.15 4.66
C VAL A 451 -4.56 1.08 3.83
N LYS A 452 -3.64 1.95 4.27
CA LYS A 452 -3.08 2.96 3.36
C LYS A 452 -2.10 2.27 2.41
N PHE A 453 -2.56 1.96 1.21
CA PHE A 453 -1.73 1.36 0.19
C PHE A 453 -0.52 2.24 -0.16
N GLN A 454 0.67 1.65 -0.12
CA GLN A 454 1.91 2.25 -0.58
C GLN A 454 2.64 1.30 -1.53
N ALA A 455 3.01 0.11 -1.07
CA ALA A 455 3.75 -0.86 -1.87
C ALA A 455 2.79 -1.82 -2.60
N ILE A 456 2.00 -1.27 -3.53
CA ILE A 456 0.99 -2.03 -4.29
C ILE A 456 1.09 -1.76 -5.79
N SER A 457 0.58 -2.69 -6.59
CA SER A 457 0.31 -2.49 -8.02
C SER A 457 -1.11 -2.99 -8.31
N LEU A 458 -1.98 -2.10 -8.81
CA LEU A 458 -3.30 -2.49 -9.30
C LEU A 458 -3.14 -3.14 -10.67
N LEU A 459 -3.66 -4.35 -10.83
CA LEU A 459 -3.51 -5.13 -12.06
C LEU A 459 -4.58 -4.80 -13.11
N ALA A 460 -5.66 -4.14 -12.69
CA ALA A 460 -6.71 -3.58 -13.53
C ALA A 460 -7.39 -2.41 -12.81
N GLU A 461 -8.07 -1.56 -13.57
CA GLU A 461 -8.82 -0.42 -13.02
C GLU A 461 -9.97 -0.87 -12.13
N PRO A 462 -10.32 -0.12 -11.07
CA PRO A 462 -11.46 -0.40 -10.23
C PRO A 462 -12.78 -0.45 -11.02
N LYS A 463 -13.61 -1.45 -10.70
CA LYS A 463 -14.94 -1.62 -11.28
C LYS A 463 -16.02 -1.62 -10.20
N PRO A 464 -17.21 -1.06 -10.48
CA PRO A 464 -18.30 -1.05 -9.51
C PRO A 464 -18.80 -2.47 -9.23
N VAL A 465 -19.22 -2.69 -7.98
CA VAL A 465 -19.75 -3.96 -7.48
C VAL A 465 -21.27 -3.86 -7.31
N TRP A 466 -21.71 -2.96 -6.45
CA TRP A 466 -23.13 -2.70 -6.17
C TRP A 466 -23.31 -1.28 -5.62
N THR A 467 -24.56 -0.81 -5.65
CA THR A 467 -24.97 0.52 -5.19
C THR A 467 -26.13 0.39 -4.20
N PHE A 468 -26.15 1.28 -3.22
CA PHE A 468 -27.30 1.51 -2.34
C PHE A 468 -27.79 2.95 -2.52
N ASP A 469 -29.10 3.11 -2.66
CA ASP A 469 -29.78 4.38 -2.84
C ASP A 469 -30.66 4.68 -1.62
N HIS A 470 -30.68 5.96 -1.23
CA HIS A 470 -31.39 6.46 -0.06
C HIS A 470 -32.20 7.71 -0.44
N PRO A 471 -33.52 7.76 -0.16
CA PRO A 471 -34.32 6.68 0.44
C PRO A 471 -34.51 5.47 -0.50
N ASN A 472 -34.49 4.26 0.06
CA ASN A 472 -34.83 3.01 -0.61
C ASN A 472 -36.37 2.89 -0.72
N VAL A 473 -36.95 3.56 -1.71
CA VAL A 473 -38.40 3.58 -1.93
C VAL A 473 -38.94 2.33 -2.62
N ASP A 474 -38.06 1.57 -3.29
CA ASP A 474 -38.44 0.39 -4.07
C ASP A 474 -38.74 -0.80 -3.15
N ASP A 475 -37.89 -1.03 -2.13
CA ASP A 475 -38.08 -2.13 -1.18
C ASP A 475 -38.84 -1.70 0.08
N ILE A 476 -38.72 -0.43 0.50
CA ILE A 476 -39.32 0.09 1.74
C ILE A 476 -40.28 1.23 1.40
N PRO A 477 -41.59 0.94 1.23
CA PRO A 477 -42.58 1.97 0.98
C PRO A 477 -42.55 3.07 2.03
N CYS A 478 -42.77 4.31 1.60
CA CYS A 478 -42.54 5.45 2.47
C CYS A 478 -43.44 5.43 3.72
N GLY A 479 -42.82 5.63 4.89
CA GLY A 479 -43.51 5.64 6.18
C GLY A 479 -43.75 4.25 6.77
N GLN A 480 -43.29 3.18 6.13
CA GLN A 480 -43.25 1.83 6.69
C GLN A 480 -41.85 1.48 7.22
N GLU A 481 -41.81 0.46 8.08
CA GLU A 481 -40.57 -0.16 8.54
C GLU A 481 -40.35 -1.45 7.75
N SER A 482 -39.09 -1.77 7.41
CA SER A 482 -38.79 -3.07 6.80
C SER A 482 -39.00 -4.20 7.81
N LEU A 483 -39.56 -5.31 7.34
CA LEU A 483 -39.75 -6.54 8.11
C LEU A 483 -38.54 -7.49 8.04
N SER A 484 -37.57 -7.23 7.16
CA SER A 484 -36.32 -8.01 7.02
C SER A 484 -35.22 -7.18 6.36
N ASN A 485 -33.95 -7.57 6.52
CA ASN A 485 -32.84 -6.97 5.78
C ASN A 485 -32.45 -7.75 4.52
N HIS A 486 -33.26 -8.70 4.07
CA HIS A 486 -32.94 -9.54 2.90
C HIS A 486 -32.80 -8.75 1.61
N HIS A 487 -33.52 -7.64 1.47
CA HIS A 487 -33.41 -6.76 0.30
C HIS A 487 -32.06 -6.06 0.21
N ASN A 488 -31.24 -6.07 1.26
CA ASN A 488 -29.87 -5.57 1.21
C ASN A 488 -28.87 -6.63 0.74
N ILE A 489 -29.16 -7.93 0.80
CA ILE A 489 -28.25 -9.00 0.33
C ILE A 489 -27.84 -8.77 -1.13
N ARG A 490 -26.55 -8.91 -1.44
CA ARG A 490 -26.01 -8.70 -2.78
C ARG A 490 -25.10 -9.85 -3.20
N SER A 491 -25.04 -10.08 -4.51
CA SER A 491 -24.02 -10.91 -5.15
C SER A 491 -23.62 -10.27 -6.47
N ALA A 492 -22.33 -10.25 -6.76
CA ALA A 492 -21.78 -9.63 -7.96
C ALA A 492 -20.63 -10.46 -8.53
N SER A 493 -20.59 -10.55 -9.87
CA SER A 493 -19.56 -11.23 -10.64
C SER A 493 -18.86 -10.21 -11.54
N ILE A 494 -17.63 -9.85 -11.22
CA ILE A 494 -16.88 -8.78 -11.88
C ILE A 494 -15.72 -9.39 -12.67
N LEU A 495 -15.69 -9.13 -13.98
CA LEU A 495 -14.64 -9.60 -14.87
C LEU A 495 -13.56 -8.52 -15.03
N PHE A 496 -12.29 -8.88 -14.88
CA PHE A 496 -11.13 -8.02 -15.13
C PHE A 496 -10.25 -8.64 -16.21
N GLU A 497 -9.91 -7.87 -17.24
CA GLU A 497 -8.91 -8.28 -18.23
C GLU A 497 -7.56 -7.68 -17.84
N LEU A 498 -6.55 -8.54 -17.65
CA LEU A 498 -5.22 -8.08 -17.25
C LEU A 498 -4.40 -7.69 -18.48
N LYS A 499 -3.95 -6.44 -18.54
CA LYS A 499 -3.08 -5.95 -19.62
C LYS A 499 -1.66 -6.52 -19.53
N THR A 500 -1.19 -6.78 -18.31
CA THR A 500 0.14 -7.31 -18.01
C THR A 500 0.02 -8.54 -17.14
N ASN A 501 1.03 -9.42 -17.17
CA ASN A 501 1.09 -10.54 -16.25
C ASN A 501 1.32 -10.05 -14.81
N GLY A 502 0.76 -10.74 -13.82
CA GLY A 502 0.89 -10.37 -12.42
C GLY A 502 0.59 -11.53 -11.47
N ILE A 503 0.86 -11.30 -10.18
CA ILE A 503 0.42 -12.20 -9.11
C ILE A 503 -0.62 -11.45 -8.29
N ILE A 504 -1.84 -11.98 -8.24
CA ILE A 504 -2.93 -11.45 -7.45
C ILE A 504 -2.69 -11.90 -6.00
N HIS A 505 -2.49 -10.93 -5.13
CA HIS A 505 -2.31 -11.13 -3.68
C HIS A 505 -3.58 -10.78 -2.91
N GLY A 506 -4.50 -10.06 -3.53
CA GLY A 506 -5.84 -9.82 -3.02
C GLY A 506 -6.58 -8.86 -3.92
N ILE A 507 -7.68 -8.32 -3.39
CA ILE A 507 -8.54 -7.35 -4.05
C ILE A 507 -8.52 -6.06 -3.24
N ALA A 508 -8.26 -4.94 -3.89
CA ALA A 508 -8.46 -3.61 -3.32
C ALA A 508 -9.95 -3.24 -3.40
N GLY A 509 -10.49 -2.65 -2.35
CA GLY A 509 -11.82 -2.09 -2.31
C GLY A 509 -11.82 -0.60 -2.03
N TYR A 510 -12.78 0.09 -2.64
CA TYR A 510 -12.98 1.53 -2.58
C TYR A 510 -14.48 1.82 -2.56
N PHE A 511 -14.85 3.10 -2.39
CA PHE A 511 -16.21 3.55 -2.63
C PHE A 511 -16.25 4.93 -3.31
N GLU A 512 -17.39 5.20 -3.94
CA GLU A 512 -17.82 6.53 -4.34
C GLU A 512 -19.20 6.80 -3.74
N SER A 513 -19.46 8.02 -3.28
CA SER A 513 -20.75 8.43 -2.74
C SER A 513 -21.23 9.71 -3.38
N VAL A 514 -22.51 9.71 -3.76
CA VAL A 514 -23.25 10.91 -4.13
C VAL A 514 -23.91 11.43 -2.86
N LEU A 515 -23.41 12.57 -2.36
CA LEU A 515 -24.02 13.23 -1.20
C LEU A 515 -25.34 13.87 -1.61
N TYR A 516 -25.31 14.74 -2.61
CA TYR A 516 -26.50 15.38 -3.18
C TYR A 516 -26.19 15.88 -4.59
N LYS A 517 -26.90 15.34 -5.60
CA LYS A 517 -26.74 15.68 -7.02
C LYS A 517 -25.27 15.60 -7.49
N ASP A 518 -24.64 16.74 -7.73
CA ASP A 518 -23.26 16.84 -8.22
C ASP A 518 -22.21 16.88 -7.10
N VAL A 519 -22.62 16.87 -5.83
CA VAL A 519 -21.69 16.84 -4.69
C VAL A 519 -21.37 15.39 -4.32
N THR A 520 -20.10 15.02 -4.45
CA THR A 520 -19.63 13.64 -4.25
C THR A 520 -18.46 13.54 -3.28
N LEU A 521 -18.22 12.32 -2.77
CA LEU A 521 -17.02 11.89 -2.08
C LEU A 521 -16.50 10.62 -2.76
N SER A 522 -15.18 10.48 -2.92
CA SER A 522 -14.60 9.28 -3.52
C SER A 522 -13.23 8.98 -2.92
N ILE A 523 -12.98 7.69 -2.67
CA ILE A 523 -11.63 7.16 -2.45
C ILE A 523 -11.16 6.27 -3.61
N ASN A 524 -11.94 6.15 -4.68
CA ASN A 524 -11.51 5.49 -5.91
C ASN A 524 -10.32 6.27 -6.50
N PRO A 525 -9.16 5.64 -6.77
CA PRO A 525 -7.96 6.32 -7.26
C PRO A 525 -8.19 7.23 -8.49
N GLN A 526 -9.12 6.89 -9.37
CA GLN A 526 -9.39 7.67 -10.58
C GLN A 526 -10.18 8.96 -10.33
N THR A 527 -11.02 8.97 -9.29
CA THR A 527 -11.98 10.04 -8.99
C THR A 527 -11.79 10.59 -7.58
N HIS A 528 -10.66 10.28 -6.93
CA HIS A 528 -10.40 10.55 -5.53
C HIS A 528 -10.61 12.02 -5.18
N SER A 529 -11.35 12.28 -4.10
CA SER A 529 -11.57 13.64 -3.58
C SER A 529 -10.22 14.27 -3.16
N PRO A 530 -9.75 15.35 -3.81
CA PRO A 530 -8.43 15.90 -3.52
C PRO A 530 -8.31 16.38 -2.06
N GLY A 531 -7.28 15.94 -1.35
CA GLY A 531 -7.01 16.33 0.05
C GLY A 531 -7.87 15.64 1.11
N MET A 532 -8.68 14.66 0.72
CA MET A 532 -9.48 13.86 1.66
C MET A 532 -8.65 12.69 2.20
N PHE A 533 -8.70 12.44 3.50
CA PHE A 533 -7.91 11.40 4.17
C PHE A 533 -8.66 10.63 5.26
N SER A 534 -9.98 10.83 5.38
CA SER A 534 -10.85 10.13 6.34
C SER A 534 -10.87 8.61 6.16
N TRP A 535 -10.71 8.12 4.93
CA TRP A 535 -10.76 6.69 4.64
C TRP A 535 -9.52 6.26 3.88
N PHE A 536 -8.88 5.19 4.37
CA PHE A 536 -7.98 4.42 3.52
C PHE A 536 -8.77 3.34 2.76
N PRO A 537 -8.25 2.83 1.64
CA PRO A 537 -8.84 1.69 0.95
C PRO A 537 -8.97 0.45 1.86
N ILE A 538 -9.86 -0.45 1.47
CA ILE A 538 -9.97 -1.78 2.11
C ILE A 538 -9.23 -2.83 1.27
N TYR A 539 -8.69 -3.85 1.90
CA TYR A 539 -7.94 -4.95 1.30
C TYR A 539 -8.57 -6.28 1.67
N PHE A 540 -8.92 -7.06 0.65
CA PHE A 540 -9.43 -8.42 0.77
C PHE A 540 -8.33 -9.38 0.28
N PRO A 541 -7.53 -9.97 1.20
CA PRO A 541 -6.44 -10.86 0.82
C PRO A 541 -6.95 -12.16 0.19
N VAL A 542 -6.15 -12.75 -0.70
CA VAL A 542 -6.36 -14.15 -1.12
C VAL A 542 -5.38 -15.06 -0.39
N LYS A 543 -5.86 -16.21 0.08
CA LYS A 543 -5.04 -17.18 0.82
C LYS A 543 -3.82 -17.64 0.03
N THR A 544 -4.03 -18.04 -1.22
CA THR A 544 -2.97 -18.48 -2.12
C THR A 544 -2.81 -17.43 -3.22
N PRO A 545 -1.62 -16.83 -3.37
CA PRO A 545 -1.36 -15.90 -4.47
C PRO A 545 -1.62 -16.56 -5.83
N ILE A 546 -2.26 -15.83 -6.75
CA ILE A 546 -2.69 -16.38 -8.05
C ILE A 546 -1.87 -15.73 -9.15
N TYR A 547 -1.03 -16.51 -9.84
CA TYR A 547 -0.36 -16.04 -11.03
C TYR A 547 -1.34 -15.97 -12.21
N ALA A 548 -1.37 -14.82 -12.89
CA ALA A 548 -2.19 -14.57 -14.04
C ALA A 548 -1.35 -13.99 -15.19
N PRO A 549 -1.24 -14.67 -16.34
CA PRO A 549 -0.60 -14.14 -17.55
C PRO A 549 -1.31 -12.88 -18.10
N ALA A 550 -0.60 -12.10 -18.91
CA ALA A 550 -1.21 -11.02 -19.68
C ALA A 550 -2.31 -11.57 -20.62
N GLY A 551 -3.41 -10.83 -20.76
CA GLY A 551 -4.61 -11.24 -21.49
C GLY A 551 -5.53 -12.20 -20.72
N SER A 552 -5.20 -12.56 -19.48
CA SER A 552 -6.10 -13.37 -18.64
C SER A 552 -7.34 -12.58 -18.25
N VAL A 553 -8.47 -13.27 -18.21
CA VAL A 553 -9.72 -12.75 -17.65
C VAL A 553 -9.89 -13.32 -16.24
N ILE A 554 -9.93 -12.44 -15.25
CA ILE A 554 -10.12 -12.76 -13.84
C ILE A 554 -11.57 -12.50 -13.50
N LEU A 555 -12.27 -13.54 -13.07
CA LEU A 555 -13.60 -13.43 -12.48
C LEU A 555 -13.44 -13.28 -10.97
N VAL A 556 -13.99 -12.20 -10.41
CA VAL A 556 -14.07 -11.95 -8.98
C VAL A 556 -15.53 -12.01 -8.58
N GLU A 557 -15.88 -12.94 -7.70
CA GLU A 557 -17.23 -13.09 -7.15
C GLU A 557 -17.26 -12.53 -5.73
N TYR A 558 -18.15 -11.57 -5.50
CA TYR A 558 -18.41 -10.98 -4.19
C TYR A 558 -19.85 -11.29 -3.77
N GLY A 559 -20.02 -11.68 -2.51
CA GLY A 559 -21.33 -11.85 -1.88
C GLY A 559 -21.38 -11.08 -0.57
N MET A 560 -22.43 -10.29 -0.39
CA MET A 560 -22.80 -9.71 0.89
C MET A 560 -23.98 -10.51 1.44
N ASN A 561 -23.74 -11.26 2.51
CA ASN A 561 -24.76 -12.03 3.19
C ASN A 561 -25.25 -11.27 4.42
N GLY A 562 -26.54 -11.31 4.70
CA GLY A 562 -27.14 -10.77 5.92
C GLY A 562 -27.95 -11.84 6.65
N GLU A 563 -28.02 -11.76 7.98
CA GLU A 563 -29.00 -12.53 8.76
C GLU A 563 -30.39 -11.88 8.64
N SER A 564 -31.44 -12.71 8.77
CA SER A 564 -32.83 -12.33 8.50
C SER A 564 -33.44 -11.30 9.47
N ASP A 565 -32.84 -11.09 10.64
CA ASP A 565 -33.43 -10.29 11.72
C ASP A 565 -33.12 -8.80 11.59
N VAL A 566 -34.19 -7.99 11.48
CA VAL A 566 -34.17 -6.52 11.51
C VAL A 566 -33.58 -5.99 12.83
N ASN A 567 -33.76 -6.77 13.90
CA ASN A 567 -33.14 -6.56 15.20
C ASN A 567 -31.77 -7.25 15.26
N MET A 568 -30.82 -6.83 14.44
CA MET A 568 -29.41 -7.07 14.76
C MET A 568 -29.13 -6.35 16.09
N LYS A 569 -29.36 -7.06 17.19
CA LYS A 569 -28.73 -6.77 18.47
C LYS A 569 -27.25 -7.05 18.24
N ALA A 570 -26.47 -5.98 18.35
CA ALA A 570 -25.02 -5.96 18.24
C ALA A 570 -24.33 -7.10 18.98
#